data_AF-A0A024VHK6-F1
#
_entry.id   AF-A0A024VHK6-F1
#
_cell.length_a   1.000
_cell.length_b   1.000
_cell.length_c   1.000
_cell.angle_alpha   90.00
_cell.angle_beta   90.00
_cell.angle_gamma   90.00
#
_symmetry.space_group_name_H-M   'P 1'
#
loop_
_entity.id
_entity.type
_entity.pdbx_description
1 polymer ?
#
loop_
_entity_poly.entity_id
_entity_poly.type
_entity_poly.pdbx_seq_one_letter_code
_entity_poly.pdbx_strand_id
1 'polypeptide(L)'
;MILKSVYLFASSLLTTLLLSNANVLLDFNTRIIISLVMSLFNLITLYYVMQKYAKTPKISILTKILNYLILIYYVIIMFLHFFSTSEVRTILRFLNKNIEFHAVEKSYMENCNNLANISDKIDWFVCAHLWGWFAKGMIIRNFFLLNINSVIFELIELRFQHILPNFYECWWDHGL
;
A
#
# COMPACT_ATOMS: atom_id res chain seq x y z
N MET A 1 6.94 28.34 9.37
CA MET A 1 5.55 27.95 9.71
C MET A 1 4.90 26.97 8.73
N ILE A 2 5.49 26.73 7.54
CA ILE A 2 4.93 25.88 6.48
C ILE A 2 4.90 24.39 6.88
N LEU A 3 5.97 23.89 7.49
CA LEU A 3 6.20 22.45 7.72
C LEU A 3 5.46 21.82 8.93
N LYS A 4 4.80 22.64 9.77
CA LYS A 4 4.16 22.16 11.02
C LYS A 4 3.08 21.10 10.78
N SER A 5 2.24 21.23 9.75
CA SER A 5 1.19 20.25 9.44
C SER A 5 1.75 18.93 8.92
N VAL A 6 2.85 18.97 8.16
CA VAL A 6 3.53 17.78 7.66
C VAL A 6 4.20 17.03 8.81
N TYR A 7 4.88 17.73 9.70
CA TYR A 7 5.47 17.12 10.89
C TYR A 7 4.43 16.52 11.83
N LEU A 8 3.28 17.19 11.99
CA LEU A 8 2.19 16.66 12.79
C LEU A 8 1.65 15.34 12.20
N PHE A 9 1.43 15.31 10.88
CA PHE A 9 1.00 14.09 10.18
C PHE A 9 2.05 12.97 10.23
N ALA A 10 3.32 13.30 10.00
CA ALA A 10 4.39 12.31 10.09
C ALA A 10 4.53 11.76 11.52
N SER A 11 4.43 12.62 12.52
CA SER A 11 4.43 12.22 13.93
C SER A 11 3.22 11.36 14.28
N SER A 12 2.03 11.68 13.77
CA SER A 12 0.83 10.87 14.03
C SER A 12 0.94 9.48 13.43
N LEU A 13 1.49 9.37 12.22
CA LEU A 13 1.77 8.08 11.58
C LEU A 13 2.80 7.27 12.36
N LEU A 14 3.89 7.90 12.79
CA LEU A 14 4.92 7.24 13.59
C LEU A 14 4.36 6.72 14.92
N THR A 15 3.55 7.53 15.60
CA THR A 15 2.87 7.11 16.84
C THR A 15 1.92 5.94 16.59
N THR A 16 1.15 5.94 15.49
CA THR A 16 0.30 4.80 15.12
C THR A 16 1.12 3.53 14.93
N LEU A 17 2.23 3.61 14.20
CA LEU A 17 3.10 2.47 13.95
C LEU A 17 3.68 1.91 15.25
N LEU A 18 4.16 2.77 16.14
CA LEU A 18 4.71 2.35 17.44
C LEU A 18 3.65 1.69 18.32
N LEU A 19 2.43 2.24 18.37
CA LEU A 19 1.31 1.67 19.15
C LEU A 19 0.83 0.34 18.55
N SER A 20 0.76 0.23 17.22
CA SER A 20 0.43 -1.01 16.54
C SER A 20 1.47 -2.10 16.81
N ASN A 21 2.77 -1.77 16.78
CA ASN A 21 3.83 -2.72 17.09
C ASN A 21 3.81 -3.17 18.56
N ALA A 22 3.26 -2.35 19.46
CA ALA A 22 3.02 -2.69 20.86
C ALA A 22 1.70 -3.44 21.10
N ASN A 23 1.02 -3.94 20.05
CA ASN A 23 -0.29 -4.60 20.17
C ASN A 23 -0.33 -5.78 21.15
N VAL A 24 0.78 -6.49 21.36
CA VAL A 24 0.87 -7.64 22.30
C VAL A 24 0.70 -7.19 23.75
N LEU A 25 1.02 -5.93 24.07
CA LEU A 25 0.90 -5.36 25.42
C LEU A 25 -0.48 -4.77 25.70
N LEU A 26 -1.35 -4.68 24.69
CA LEU A 26 -2.63 -3.99 24.76
C LEU A 26 -3.79 -4.99 24.68
N ASP A 27 -4.74 -4.87 25.59
CA ASP A 27 -5.98 -5.64 25.53
C ASP A 27 -6.77 -5.35 24.25
N PHE A 28 -7.56 -6.33 23.79
CA PHE A 28 -8.34 -6.22 22.54
C PHE A 28 -9.26 -4.99 22.50
N ASN A 29 -9.98 -4.71 23.59
CA ASN A 29 -10.87 -3.54 23.67
C ASN A 29 -10.07 -2.22 23.58
N THR A 30 -8.92 -2.17 24.25
CA THR A 30 -8.01 -1.02 24.21
C THR A 30 -7.45 -0.80 22.80
N ARG A 31 -7.11 -1.88 22.10
CA ARG A 31 -6.66 -1.82 20.69
C ARG A 31 -7.72 -1.25 19.76
N ILE A 32 -9.00 -1.62 19.90
CA ILE A 32 -10.10 -1.05 19.11
C ILE A 32 -10.23 0.46 19.35
N ILE A 33 -10.20 0.89 20.61
CA ILE A 33 -10.36 2.31 20.94
C ILE A 33 -9.19 3.10 20.37
N ILE A 34 -7.95 2.65 20.60
CA ILE A 34 -6.76 3.32 20.09
C ILE A 34 -6.75 3.33 18.57
N SER A 35 -7.11 2.23 17.90
CA SER A 35 -7.12 2.18 16.44
C SER A 35 -8.12 3.15 15.83
N LEU A 36 -9.32 3.28 16.41
CA LEU A 36 -10.32 4.26 15.97
C LEU A 36 -9.85 5.71 16.18
N VAL A 37 -9.33 6.01 17.37
CA VAL A 37 -8.82 7.35 17.71
C VAL A 37 -7.66 7.73 16.79
N MET A 38 -6.68 6.84 16.61
CA MET A 38 -5.52 7.09 15.76
C MET A 38 -5.89 7.18 14.29
N SER A 39 -6.84 6.36 13.80
CA SER A 39 -7.30 6.44 12.40
C SER A 39 -8.01 7.76 12.11
N LEU A 40 -8.88 8.21 13.02
CA LEU A 40 -9.56 9.51 12.89
C LEU A 40 -8.56 10.67 12.94
N PHE A 41 -7.61 10.63 13.89
CA PHE A 41 -6.60 11.66 14.02
C PHE A 41 -5.69 11.74 12.79
N ASN A 42 -5.29 10.60 12.24
CA ASN A 42 -4.51 10.52 11.01
C ASN A 42 -5.32 11.01 9.79
N LEU A 43 -6.63 10.77 9.73
CA LEU A 43 -7.49 11.32 8.68
C LEU A 43 -7.57 12.85 8.75
N ILE A 44 -7.76 13.41 9.95
CA ILE A 44 -7.85 14.86 10.17
C ILE A 44 -6.54 15.56 9.81
N THR A 45 -5.41 15.02 10.28
CA THR A 45 -4.08 15.58 9.98
C THR A 45 -3.74 15.46 8.49
N LEU A 46 -4.08 14.34 7.84
CA LEU A 46 -3.97 14.18 6.39
C LEU A 46 -4.83 15.21 5.65
N TYR A 47 -6.08 15.42 6.08
CA TYR A 47 -6.96 16.43 5.48
C TYR A 47 -6.35 17.84 5.52
N TYR A 48 -5.77 18.24 6.66
CA TYR A 48 -5.08 19.53 6.77
C TYR A 48 -3.84 19.64 5.86
N VAL A 49 -3.08 18.55 5.71
CA VAL A 49 -1.95 18.52 4.75
C VAL A 49 -2.48 18.64 3.32
N MET A 50 -3.49 17.88 2.94
CA MET A 50 -4.07 17.91 1.61
C MET A 50 -4.67 19.28 1.27
N GLN A 51 -5.44 19.88 2.17
CA GLN A 51 -6.02 21.21 1.94
C GLN A 51 -4.93 22.28 1.67
N LYS A 52 -3.77 22.14 2.30
CA LYS A 52 -2.67 23.11 2.19
C LYS A 52 -1.78 22.88 0.97
N TYR A 53 -1.50 21.61 0.62
CA TYR A 53 -0.49 21.26 -0.38
C TYR A 53 -1.06 20.65 -1.66
N ALA A 54 -2.22 19.99 -1.59
CA ALA A 54 -2.87 19.45 -2.76
C ALA A 54 -3.59 20.58 -3.50
N LYS A 55 -2.90 21.22 -4.45
CA LYS A 55 -3.56 22.05 -5.46
C LYS A 55 -4.41 21.13 -6.32
N THR A 56 -5.73 21.24 -6.21
CA THR A 56 -6.66 20.49 -7.05
C THR A 56 -6.70 21.11 -8.45
N PRO A 57 -6.19 20.43 -9.50
CA PRO A 57 -6.44 20.86 -10.88
C PRO A 57 -7.95 20.76 -11.17
N LYS A 58 -8.44 21.28 -12.30
CA LYS A 58 -9.87 21.11 -12.70
C LYS A 58 -10.24 19.62 -12.62
N ILE A 59 -11.03 19.27 -11.60
CA ILE A 59 -11.23 17.88 -11.19
C ILE A 59 -12.40 17.30 -11.99
N SER A 60 -12.14 16.28 -12.80
CA SER A 60 -13.21 15.45 -13.37
C SER A 60 -13.95 14.72 -12.24
N ILE A 61 -15.22 14.35 -12.46
CA ILE A 61 -16.00 13.57 -11.47
C ILE A 61 -15.24 12.28 -11.10
N LEU A 62 -14.58 11.65 -12.07
CA LEU A 62 -13.76 10.46 -11.88
C LEU A 62 -12.63 10.67 -10.85
N THR A 63 -11.86 11.74 -10.96
CA THR A 63 -10.75 12.01 -10.03
C THR A 63 -11.26 12.29 -8.61
N LYS A 64 -12.45 12.90 -8.46
CA LYS A 64 -13.07 13.06 -7.13
C LYS A 64 -13.41 11.70 -6.52
N ILE A 65 -14.09 10.84 -7.27
CA ILE A 65 -14.48 9.49 -6.80
C ILE A 65 -13.25 8.69 -6.39
N LEU A 66 -12.21 8.67 -7.24
CA LEU A 66 -10.95 7.97 -6.94
C LEU A 66 -10.31 8.47 -5.64
N ASN A 67 -10.23 9.79 -5.44
CA ASN A 67 -9.68 10.36 -4.21
C ASN A 67 -10.48 9.96 -2.97
N TYR A 68 -11.82 9.94 -3.04
CA TYR A 68 -12.64 9.48 -1.92
C TYR A 68 -12.43 7.99 -1.61
N LEU A 69 -12.33 7.15 -2.64
CA LEU A 69 -12.03 5.71 -2.46
C LEU A 69 -10.67 5.49 -1.80
N ILE A 70 -9.64 6.26 -2.22
CA ILE A 70 -8.31 6.21 -1.60
C ILE A 70 -8.36 6.62 -0.13
N LEU A 71 -9.11 7.67 0.22
CA LEU A 71 -9.27 8.11 1.61
C LEU A 71 -9.99 7.07 2.48
N ILE A 72 -11.04 6.44 1.95
CA ILE A 72 -11.75 5.36 2.65
C ILE A 72 -10.81 4.18 2.88
N TYR A 73 -10.09 3.76 1.83
CA TYR A 73 -9.10 2.70 1.91
C TYR A 73 -8.03 3.00 2.96
N TYR A 74 -7.50 4.22 2.98
CA TYR A 74 -6.52 4.67 3.96
C TYR A 74 -7.03 4.50 5.41
N VAL A 75 -8.23 4.95 5.72
CA VAL A 75 -8.81 4.82 7.08
C VAL A 75 -8.98 3.36 7.48
N ILE A 76 -9.44 2.50 6.56
CA ILE A 76 -9.60 1.07 6.81
C ILE A 76 -8.25 0.43 7.14
N ILE A 77 -7.21 0.70 6.35
CA ILE A 77 -5.87 0.15 6.59
C ILE A 77 -5.28 0.64 7.92
N MET A 78 -5.41 1.94 8.22
CA MET A 78 -4.93 2.49 9.49
C MET A 78 -5.61 1.83 10.71
N PHE A 79 -6.89 1.50 10.59
CA PHE A 79 -7.62 0.78 11.62
C PHE A 79 -7.16 -0.68 11.74
N LEU A 80 -7.10 -1.40 10.62
CA LEU A 80 -6.73 -2.82 10.58
C LEU A 80 -5.28 -3.07 11.04
N HIS A 81 -4.40 -2.07 10.93
CA HIS A 81 -3.00 -2.19 11.31
C HIS A 81 -2.78 -2.54 12.80
N PHE A 82 -3.77 -2.31 13.67
CA PHE A 82 -3.69 -2.68 15.10
C PHE A 82 -4.05 -4.14 15.40
N PHE A 83 -4.44 -4.91 14.39
CA PHE A 83 -4.89 -6.28 14.51
C PHE A 83 -3.90 -7.21 13.83
N SER A 84 -3.75 -8.40 14.40
CA SER A 84 -2.96 -9.46 13.80
C SER A 84 -3.60 -9.98 12.50
N THR A 85 -2.80 -10.63 11.65
CA THR A 85 -3.27 -11.21 10.39
C THR A 85 -4.39 -12.23 10.58
N SER A 86 -4.39 -12.99 11.67
CA SER A 86 -5.46 -13.96 12.00
C SER A 86 -6.78 -13.28 12.38
N GLU A 87 -6.72 -12.19 13.16
CA GLU A 87 -7.88 -11.38 13.51
C GLU A 87 -8.46 -10.69 12.28
N VAL A 88 -7.62 -10.09 11.43
CA VAL A 88 -8.05 -9.47 10.18
C VAL A 88 -8.72 -10.49 9.25
N ARG A 89 -8.16 -11.71 9.12
CA ARG A 89 -8.79 -12.80 8.35
C ARG A 89 -10.17 -13.17 8.91
N THR A 90 -10.33 -13.16 10.23
CA THR A 90 -11.63 -13.40 10.88
C THR A 90 -12.63 -12.29 10.56
N ILE A 91 -12.22 -11.01 10.62
CA ILE A 91 -13.05 -9.86 10.24
C ILE A 91 -13.48 -9.97 8.77
N LEU A 92 -12.55 -10.30 7.87
CA LEU A 92 -12.84 -10.47 6.45
C LEU A 92 -13.83 -11.64 6.19
N ARG A 93 -13.68 -12.76 6.91
CA ARG A 93 -14.64 -13.89 6.85
C ARG A 93 -16.03 -13.53 7.37
N PHE A 94 -16.12 -12.60 8.32
CA PHE A 94 -17.41 -12.09 8.78
C PHE A 94 -18.12 -11.30 7.67
N LEU A 95 -17.37 -10.52 6.89
CA LEU A 95 -17.91 -9.75 5.76
C LEU A 95 -18.29 -10.63 4.57
N ASN A 96 -17.48 -11.66 4.29
CA ASN A 96 -17.76 -12.63 3.24
C ASN A 96 -17.27 -14.02 3.68
N LYS A 97 -18.24 -14.89 3.97
CA LYS A 97 -18.01 -16.24 4.50
C LYS A 97 -17.31 -17.16 3.50
N ASN A 98 -17.37 -16.85 2.20
CA ASN A 98 -16.82 -17.68 1.13
C ASN A 98 -15.38 -17.26 0.75
N ILE A 99 -14.73 -16.38 1.51
CA ILE A 99 -13.34 -16.00 1.23
C ILE A 99 -12.40 -17.14 1.63
N GLU A 100 -11.70 -17.68 0.64
CA GLU A 100 -10.54 -18.54 0.83
C GLU A 100 -9.26 -17.70 0.82
N PHE A 101 -8.42 -17.90 1.83
CA PHE A 101 -7.10 -17.27 1.89
C PHE A 101 -6.06 -18.27 1.39
N HIS A 102 -5.51 -18.04 0.21
CA HIS A 102 -4.38 -18.81 -0.29
C HIS A 102 -3.08 -18.15 0.17
N ALA A 103 -2.14 -18.96 0.67
CA ALA A 103 -0.84 -18.48 1.14
C ALA A 103 0.23 -18.43 0.04
N VAL A 104 -0.09 -18.90 -1.17
CA VAL A 104 0.90 -19.13 -2.21
C VAL A 104 0.90 -17.96 -3.18
N GLU A 105 1.65 -16.94 -2.80
CA GLU A 105 2.17 -15.98 -3.74
C GLU A 105 3.30 -16.63 -4.55
N LYS A 106 3.32 -16.42 -5.87
CA LYS A 106 4.22 -17.12 -6.79
C LYS A 106 5.57 -16.41 -6.81
N SER A 107 6.66 -17.16 -6.81
CA SER A 107 7.97 -16.61 -7.17
C SER A 107 8.12 -16.55 -8.70
N TYR A 108 8.48 -15.39 -9.23
CA TYR A 108 8.78 -15.25 -10.66
C TYR A 108 10.22 -15.67 -11.01
N MET A 109 11.06 -15.91 -10.00
CA MET A 109 12.47 -16.31 -10.15
C MET A 109 12.67 -17.76 -10.64
N GLU A 110 11.65 -18.60 -10.57
CA GLU A 110 11.78 -20.00 -11.01
C GLU A 110 11.83 -20.13 -12.55
N ASN A 111 12.81 -20.87 -13.08
CA ASN A 111 12.94 -21.28 -14.50
C ASN A 111 13.07 -20.16 -15.54
N CYS A 112 13.81 -19.10 -15.21
CA CYS A 112 13.92 -17.90 -16.06
C CYS A 112 14.74 -18.08 -17.35
N ASN A 113 15.43 -19.19 -17.49
CA ASN A 113 16.20 -19.51 -18.69
C ASN A 113 15.32 -20.11 -19.82
N ASN A 114 14.04 -20.37 -19.57
CA ASN A 114 13.15 -20.99 -20.55
C ASN A 114 11.99 -20.05 -20.94
N LEU A 115 12.00 -19.55 -22.19
CA LEU A 115 10.91 -18.72 -22.72
C LEU A 115 9.56 -19.46 -22.78
N ALA A 116 9.54 -20.79 -22.78
CA ALA A 116 8.30 -21.57 -22.80
C ALA A 116 7.47 -21.37 -21.52
N ASN A 117 8.07 -20.91 -20.42
CA ASN A 117 7.40 -20.73 -19.12
C ASN A 117 6.87 -19.30 -18.91
N ILE A 118 7.04 -18.38 -19.88
CA ILE A 118 6.61 -16.98 -19.74
C ILE A 118 5.08 -16.89 -19.54
N SER A 119 4.30 -17.74 -20.21
CA SER A 119 2.84 -17.76 -20.03
C SER A 119 2.42 -18.05 -18.59
N ASP A 120 3.17 -18.87 -17.86
CA ASP A 120 2.87 -19.25 -16.48
C ASP A 120 3.20 -18.14 -15.47
N LYS A 121 4.04 -17.19 -15.90
CA LYS A 121 4.47 -16.01 -15.15
C LYS A 121 3.60 -14.78 -15.42
N ILE A 122 2.82 -14.76 -16.50
CA ILE A 122 1.85 -13.67 -16.76
C ILE A 122 0.57 -13.97 -15.97
N ASP A 123 0.39 -13.26 -14.88
CA ASP A 123 -0.81 -13.36 -14.04
C ASP A 123 -1.41 -11.97 -13.76
N TRP A 124 -2.38 -11.94 -12.84
CA TRP A 124 -3.05 -10.71 -12.45
C TRP A 124 -2.08 -9.67 -11.85
N PHE A 125 -1.00 -10.10 -11.20
CA PHE A 125 -0.02 -9.19 -10.61
C PHE A 125 0.74 -8.46 -11.72
N VAL A 126 1.21 -9.16 -12.76
CA VAL A 126 1.89 -8.54 -13.92
C VAL A 126 0.96 -7.57 -14.66
N CYS A 127 -0.30 -7.97 -14.89
CA CYS A 127 -1.30 -7.10 -15.50
C CYS A 127 -1.56 -5.83 -14.67
N ALA A 128 -1.68 -5.97 -13.35
CA ALA A 128 -1.87 -4.86 -12.43
C ALA A 128 -0.65 -3.92 -12.41
N HIS A 129 0.58 -4.46 -12.48
CA HIS A 129 1.81 -3.66 -12.55
C HIS A 129 1.90 -2.87 -13.85
N LEU A 130 1.60 -3.50 -14.99
CA LEU A 130 1.59 -2.83 -16.29
C LEU A 130 0.56 -1.68 -16.33
N TRP A 131 -0.67 -1.94 -15.88
CA TRP A 131 -1.73 -0.93 -15.83
C TRP A 131 -1.41 0.17 -14.81
N GLY A 132 -0.83 -0.20 -13.67
CA GLY A 132 -0.37 0.73 -12.66
C GLY A 132 0.73 1.66 -13.18
N TRP A 133 1.71 1.12 -13.90
CA TRP A 133 2.77 1.90 -14.55
C TRP A 133 2.20 2.85 -15.61
N PHE A 134 1.28 2.37 -16.45
CA PHE A 134 0.59 3.20 -17.43
C PHE A 134 -0.17 4.36 -16.77
N ALA A 135 -0.94 4.07 -15.71
CA ALA A 135 -1.65 5.09 -14.94
C ALA A 135 -0.70 6.09 -14.27
N LYS A 136 0.41 5.63 -13.67
CA LYS A 136 1.48 6.48 -13.13
C LYS A 136 2.04 7.41 -14.22
N GLY A 137 2.29 6.88 -15.42
CA GLY A 137 2.74 7.66 -16.57
C GLY A 137 1.77 8.78 -16.95
N MET A 138 0.47 8.49 -17.00
CA MET A 138 -0.57 9.49 -17.27
C MET A 138 -0.67 10.57 -16.18
N ILE A 139 -0.39 10.23 -14.92
CA ILE A 139 -0.44 11.16 -13.79
C ILE A 139 0.81 12.04 -13.71
N ILE A 140 2.00 11.44 -13.75
CA ILE A 140 3.28 12.13 -13.56
C ILE A 140 3.61 13.00 -14.78
N ARG A 141 3.25 12.55 -16.00
CA ARG A 141 3.43 13.28 -17.27
C ARG A 141 4.87 13.78 -17.51
N ASN A 142 5.85 13.18 -16.85
CA ASN A 142 7.26 13.52 -16.93
C ASN A 142 8.07 12.22 -16.94
N PHE A 143 8.81 12.00 -18.02
CA PHE A 143 9.57 10.77 -18.23
C PHE A 143 10.67 10.59 -17.17
N PHE A 144 11.42 11.64 -16.84
CA PHE A 144 12.51 11.56 -15.86
C PHE A 144 12.00 11.20 -14.47
N LEU A 145 10.93 11.86 -14.01
CA LEU A 145 10.30 11.57 -12.72
C LEU A 145 9.67 10.18 -12.69
N LEU A 146 9.09 9.72 -13.81
CA LEU A 146 8.53 8.37 -13.92
C LEU A 146 9.61 7.30 -13.76
N ASN A 147 10.77 7.48 -14.42
CA ASN A 147 11.88 6.54 -14.31
C ASN A 147 12.51 6.54 -12.91
N ILE A 148 12.71 7.72 -12.28
CA ILE A 148 13.16 7.78 -10.88
C ILE A 148 12.19 7.04 -9.97
N ASN A 149 10.88 7.26 -10.16
CA ASN A 149 9.87 6.55 -9.40
C ASN A 149 9.99 5.03 -9.62
N SER A 150 10.14 4.55 -10.86
CA SER A 150 10.35 3.12 -11.14
C SER A 150 11.57 2.56 -10.42
N VAL A 151 12.72 3.25 -10.45
CA VAL A 151 13.93 2.81 -9.74
C VAL A 151 13.71 2.75 -8.21
N ILE A 152 12.97 3.70 -7.63
CA ILE A 152 12.66 3.66 -6.20
C ILE A 152 11.77 2.45 -5.85
N PHE A 153 10.78 2.13 -6.68
CA PHE A 153 9.93 0.96 -6.47
C PHE A 153 10.75 -0.34 -6.59
N GLU A 154 11.64 -0.44 -7.57
CA GLU A 154 12.57 -1.57 -7.71
C GLU A 154 13.42 -1.78 -6.44
N LEU A 155 14.03 -0.71 -5.91
CA LEU A 155 14.83 -0.80 -4.68
C LEU A 155 14.00 -1.22 -3.46
N ILE A 156 12.71 -0.86 -3.42
CA ILE A 156 11.78 -1.28 -2.38
C ILE A 156 11.48 -2.78 -2.54
N GLU A 157 11.21 -3.24 -3.76
CA GLU A 157 10.93 -4.64 -4.08
C GLU A 157 12.12 -5.53 -3.72
N LEU A 158 13.34 -5.16 -4.14
CA LEU A 158 14.58 -5.83 -3.74
C LEU A 158 14.77 -5.91 -2.22
N ARG A 159 14.41 -4.85 -1.49
CA ARG A 159 14.54 -4.83 -0.02
C ARG A 159 13.48 -5.71 0.65
N PHE A 160 12.28 -5.78 0.11
CA PHE A 160 11.13 -6.45 0.71
C PHE A 160 10.76 -7.80 0.08
N GLN A 161 11.59 -8.35 -0.81
CA GLN A 161 11.40 -9.69 -1.40
C GLN A 161 11.27 -10.81 -0.36
N HIS A 162 11.89 -10.66 0.81
CA HIS A 162 11.72 -11.62 1.91
C HIS A 162 10.31 -11.62 2.54
N ILE A 163 9.54 -10.53 2.36
CA ILE A 163 8.16 -10.41 2.84
C ILE A 163 7.18 -10.93 1.79
N LEU A 164 7.46 -10.65 0.51
CA LEU A 164 6.55 -10.95 -0.60
C LEU A 164 7.26 -11.76 -1.70
N PRO A 165 6.93 -13.06 -1.87
CA PRO A 165 7.58 -13.93 -2.86
C PRO A 165 7.47 -13.43 -4.30
N ASN A 166 6.42 -12.66 -4.61
CA ASN A 166 6.21 -12.03 -5.91
C ASN A 166 7.33 -11.06 -6.31
N PHE A 167 8.11 -10.51 -5.38
CA PHE A 167 9.23 -9.63 -5.73
C PHE A 167 10.52 -10.38 -6.09
N TYR A 168 10.54 -11.72 -5.97
CA TYR A 168 11.62 -12.50 -6.56
C TYR A 168 11.35 -12.64 -8.05
N GLU A 169 11.94 -11.76 -8.84
CA GLU A 169 11.75 -11.68 -10.27
C GLU A 169 13.00 -12.15 -11.02
N CYS A 170 12.98 -12.14 -12.34
CA CYS A 170 14.13 -12.52 -13.17
C CYS A 170 14.52 -11.48 -14.21
N TRP A 171 13.84 -10.35 -14.20
CA TRP A 171 14.12 -9.26 -15.10
C TRP A 171 14.79 -8.10 -14.35
N TRP A 172 15.39 -7.23 -15.15
CA TRP A 172 16.11 -6.01 -14.81
C TRP A 172 17.31 -6.16 -13.86
N ASP A 173 17.21 -6.78 -12.67
CA ASP A 173 18.29 -6.71 -11.65
C ASP A 173 18.72 -8.04 -11.00
N HIS A 174 18.08 -9.18 -11.29
CA HIS A 174 18.42 -10.49 -10.67
C HIS A 174 19.44 -11.35 -11.43
N GLY A 175 20.06 -10.79 -12.48
CA GLY A 175 21.00 -11.46 -13.37
C GLY A 175 22.48 -11.23 -13.06
N LEU A 176 22.87 -11.23 -11.78
CA LEU A 176 24.27 -11.22 -11.34
C LEU A 176 24.53 -12.36 -10.34
#